data_AF-A0A0A1MXJ5-F1
#
_entry.id   AF-A0A0A1MXJ5-F1
#
_cell.length_a   1.000
_cell.length_b   1.000
_cell.length_c   1.000
_cell.angle_alpha   90.00
_cell.angle_beta   90.00
_cell.angle_gamma   90.00
#
_symmetry.space_group_name_H-M   'P 1'
#
loop_
_entity.id
_entity.type
_entity.pdbx_description
1 polymer ?
#
loop_
_entity_poly.entity_id
_entity_poly.type
_entity_poly.pdbx_seq_one_letter_code
_entity_poly.pdbx_strand_id
1 'polypeptide(L)'
;MEQQIDLSDFLTSYFETKHCTILSKDEGQIHIQLTEEMDKELMNRPFYWHYIKKIGREGEPQALRLITDKEKASEPGEWIHFGSPRLHQIINKLTEKERYTRLFEEVRTSENTPLYPWLVVNIKISYRGVQHRDEIFSVGLQLLHGHMALNMMDYLERIPLDRAISDYCYTLTPMINPKSGFLRIQNVLLQHVQNQDNAWAAASIKQLESEKATLKHFYADELDHPRHVEELEALEKRFKPMITFQVINGGIFYLTASTMNEK
;
A
#
# COMPACT_ATOMS: atom_id res chain seq x y z
N MET A 1 7.13 3.77 -19.79
CA MET A 1 5.86 3.06 -20.05
C MET A 1 5.09 3.12 -18.76
N GLU A 2 4.09 3.99 -18.66
CA GLU A 2 3.15 3.96 -17.54
C GLU A 2 2.45 2.60 -17.60
N GLN A 3 2.69 1.72 -16.63
CA GLN A 3 1.90 0.51 -16.47
C GLN A 3 0.48 0.97 -16.11
N GLN A 4 -0.41 0.99 -17.10
CA GLN A 4 -1.82 1.19 -16.87
C GLN A 4 -2.32 -0.02 -16.09
N ILE A 5 -2.52 0.15 -14.78
CA ILE A 5 -3.07 -0.88 -13.91
C ILE A 5 -4.46 -1.24 -14.46
N ASP A 6 -4.60 -2.47 -14.94
CA ASP A 6 -5.92 -2.98 -15.31
C ASP A 6 -6.73 -3.20 -14.03
N LEU A 7 -7.71 -2.31 -13.84
CA LEU A 7 -8.62 -2.36 -12.70
C LEU A 7 -9.37 -3.70 -12.64
N SER A 8 -9.64 -4.31 -13.80
CA SER A 8 -10.29 -5.61 -13.90
C SER A 8 -9.44 -6.70 -13.26
N ASP A 9 -8.16 -6.74 -13.58
CA ASP A 9 -7.24 -7.76 -13.06
C ASP A 9 -6.96 -7.57 -11.57
N PHE A 10 -6.79 -6.32 -11.13
CA PHE A 10 -6.66 -6.02 -9.69
C PHE A 10 -7.87 -6.55 -8.88
N LEU A 11 -9.09 -6.27 -9.35
CA LEU A 11 -10.31 -6.71 -8.67
C LEU A 11 -10.46 -8.23 -8.69
N THR A 12 -10.18 -8.84 -9.85
CA THR A 12 -10.17 -10.31 -10.02
C THR A 12 -9.27 -10.95 -8.96
N SER A 13 -7.99 -10.57 -8.94
CA SER A 13 -7.00 -11.13 -8.00
C SER A 13 -7.36 -10.85 -6.54
N TYR A 14 -7.92 -9.69 -6.23
CA TYR A 14 -8.38 -9.36 -4.89
C TYR A 14 -9.48 -10.32 -4.41
N PHE A 15 -10.53 -10.51 -5.22
CA PHE A 15 -11.65 -11.38 -4.84
C PHE A 15 -11.27 -12.85 -4.80
N GLU A 16 -10.42 -13.33 -5.71
CA GLU A 16 -9.87 -14.69 -5.68
C GLU A 16 -9.05 -14.95 -4.41
N THR A 17 -8.21 -13.99 -4.02
CA THR A 17 -7.39 -14.08 -2.80
C THR A 17 -8.27 -14.15 -1.54
N LYS A 18 -9.46 -13.57 -1.58
CA LYS A 18 -10.48 -13.63 -0.51
C LYS A 18 -11.41 -14.84 -0.63
N HIS A 19 -11.08 -15.79 -1.50
CA HIS A 19 -11.87 -17.00 -1.75
C HIS A 19 -13.32 -16.70 -2.18
N CYS A 20 -13.56 -15.55 -2.82
CA CYS A 20 -14.83 -15.28 -3.46
C CYS A 20 -14.89 -16.03 -4.80
N THR A 21 -16.09 -16.46 -5.18
CA THR A 21 -16.29 -17.18 -6.44
C THR A 21 -16.62 -16.19 -7.54
N ILE A 22 -15.84 -16.18 -8.62
CA ILE A 22 -16.16 -15.41 -9.82
C ILE A 22 -17.23 -16.17 -10.60
N LEU A 23 -18.42 -15.56 -10.73
CA LEU A 23 -19.55 -16.12 -11.46
C LEU A 23 -19.44 -15.86 -12.96
N SER A 24 -19.02 -14.66 -13.34
CA SER A 24 -18.68 -14.30 -14.73
C SER A 24 -17.62 -13.19 -14.77
N LYS A 25 -16.77 -13.23 -15.79
CA LYS A 25 -15.81 -12.17 -16.13
C LYS A 25 -15.98 -11.88 -17.62
N ASP A 26 -16.58 -10.74 -17.91
CA ASP A 26 -16.82 -10.23 -19.26
C ASP A 26 -15.90 -9.01 -19.52
N GLU A 27 -15.73 -8.60 -20.78
CA GLU A 27 -14.98 -7.38 -21.06
C GLU A 27 -15.68 -6.17 -20.43
N GLY A 28 -15.06 -5.54 -19.43
CA GLY A 28 -15.61 -4.37 -18.75
C GLY A 28 -16.54 -4.67 -17.57
N GLN A 29 -16.76 -5.93 -17.21
CA GLN A 29 -17.68 -6.32 -16.13
C GLN A 29 -17.24 -7.59 -15.41
N ILE A 30 -17.36 -7.59 -14.07
CA ILE A 30 -17.06 -8.75 -13.23
C ILE A 30 -18.24 -9.02 -12.31
N HIS A 31 -18.69 -10.27 -12.24
CA HIS A 31 -19.72 -10.72 -11.34
C HIS A 31 -19.14 -11.71 -10.32
N ILE A 32 -19.20 -11.36 -9.04
CA ILE A 32 -18.56 -12.09 -7.95
C ILE A 32 -19.60 -12.50 -6.90
N GLN A 33 -19.60 -13.77 -6.50
CA GLN A 33 -20.27 -14.23 -5.29
C GLN A 33 -19.37 -13.98 -4.08
N LEU A 34 -19.81 -13.12 -3.16
CA LEU A 34 -19.04 -12.81 -1.96
C LEU A 34 -19.07 -13.97 -0.96
N THR A 35 -18.08 -14.01 -0.08
CA THR A 35 -18.11 -14.83 1.15
C THR A 35 -18.83 -14.08 2.27
N GLU A 36 -19.21 -14.77 3.36
CA GLU A 36 -19.81 -14.11 4.54
C GLU A 36 -18.91 -13.00 5.11
N GLU A 37 -17.60 -13.20 5.10
CA GLU A 37 -16.62 -12.22 5.58
C GLU A 37 -16.59 -10.99 4.68
N MET A 38 -16.53 -11.20 3.36
CA MET A 38 -16.48 -10.11 2.37
C MET A 38 -17.81 -9.36 2.28
N ASP A 39 -18.95 -10.02 2.45
CA ASP A 39 -20.26 -9.37 2.50
C ASP A 39 -20.35 -8.44 3.73
N LYS A 40 -19.92 -8.89 4.91
CA LYS A 40 -19.88 -8.01 6.09
C LYS A 40 -18.96 -6.82 5.92
N GLU A 41 -17.82 -7.03 5.27
CA GLU A 41 -16.79 -6.01 5.12
C GLU A 41 -17.16 -4.98 4.06
N LEU A 42 -17.80 -5.40 2.96
CA LEU A 42 -18.15 -4.54 1.84
C LEU A 42 -19.61 -4.08 1.86
N MET A 43 -20.58 -4.94 2.16
CA MET A 43 -21.99 -4.66 1.87
C MET A 43 -22.72 -3.79 2.90
N ASN A 44 -22.09 -3.31 3.97
CA ASN A 44 -22.74 -2.49 5.01
C ASN A 44 -24.06 -3.11 5.52
N ARG A 45 -24.12 -4.44 5.67
CA ARG A 45 -25.30 -5.20 6.15
C ARG A 45 -25.11 -5.82 7.56
N PRO A 46 -24.66 -5.07 8.59
CA PRO A 46 -24.37 -5.65 9.90
C PRO A 46 -25.62 -6.22 10.59
N PHE A 47 -26.79 -5.61 10.39
CA PHE A 47 -28.05 -6.06 10.99
C PHE A 47 -28.55 -7.39 10.42
N TYR A 48 -28.35 -7.63 9.11
CA TYR A 48 -28.70 -8.91 8.49
C TYR A 48 -27.91 -10.05 9.13
N TRP A 49 -26.59 -9.91 9.22
CA TRP A 49 -25.73 -10.91 9.82
C TRP A 49 -25.99 -11.10 11.32
N HIS A 50 -26.28 -10.01 12.06
CA HIS A 50 -26.65 -10.12 13.47
C HIS A 50 -27.95 -10.91 13.64
N TYR A 51 -28.96 -10.65 12.81
CA TYR A 51 -30.24 -11.34 12.85
C TYR A 51 -30.11 -12.83 12.48
N ILE A 52 -29.45 -13.15 11.36
CA ILE A 52 -29.25 -14.52 10.88
C ILE A 52 -28.52 -15.38 11.92
N LYS A 53 -27.47 -14.84 12.56
CA LYS A 53 -26.76 -15.54 13.63
C LYS A 53 -27.63 -15.78 14.85
N LYS A 54 -28.48 -14.82 15.22
CA LYS A 54 -29.39 -14.94 16.36
C LYS A 54 -30.46 -16.03 16.16
N ILE A 55 -30.89 -16.25 14.92
CA ILE A 55 -31.86 -17.29 14.58
C ILE A 55 -31.21 -18.65 14.26
N GLY A 56 -29.88 -18.76 14.36
CA GLY A 56 -29.14 -20.02 14.15
C GLY A 56 -29.16 -20.53 12.70
N ARG A 57 -29.35 -19.64 11.72
CA ARG A 57 -29.32 -20.00 10.29
C ARG A 57 -27.96 -19.66 9.68
N GLU A 58 -27.61 -20.35 8.60
CA GLU A 58 -26.54 -19.92 7.71
C GLU A 58 -27.01 -18.71 6.89
N GLY A 59 -26.14 -17.70 6.76
CA GLY A 59 -26.47 -16.52 5.99
C GLY A 59 -26.12 -16.70 4.52
N GLU A 60 -26.80 -15.95 3.67
CA GLU A 60 -26.58 -15.93 2.23
C GLU A 60 -25.83 -14.64 1.88
N PRO A 61 -24.52 -14.73 1.59
CA PRO A 61 -23.76 -13.58 1.10
C PRO A 61 -24.30 -13.09 -0.23
N GLN A 62 -24.22 -11.78 -0.47
CA GLN A 62 -24.71 -11.18 -1.71
C GLN A 62 -23.72 -11.35 -2.86
N ALA A 63 -24.23 -11.46 -4.09
CA ALA A 63 -23.41 -11.32 -5.29
C ALA A 63 -23.22 -9.83 -5.63
N LEU A 64 -22.00 -9.48 -6.04
CA LEU A 64 -21.59 -8.13 -6.41
C LEU A 64 -21.24 -8.11 -7.89
N ARG A 65 -21.81 -7.15 -8.62
CA ARG A 65 -21.50 -6.92 -10.04
C ARG A 65 -20.82 -5.57 -10.19
N LEU A 66 -19.58 -5.59 -10.66
CA LEU A 66 -18.73 -4.43 -10.83
C LEU A 66 -18.53 -4.15 -12.31
N ILE A 67 -18.72 -2.90 -12.72
CA ILE A 67 -18.49 -2.43 -14.09
C ILE A 67 -17.18 -1.65 -14.09
N THR A 68 -16.17 -2.14 -14.81
CA THR A 68 -14.87 -1.47 -15.02
C THR A 68 -14.85 -0.62 -16.28
N ASP A 69 -15.68 -0.97 -17.28
CA ASP A 69 -15.88 -0.20 -18.50
C ASP A 69 -17.38 -0.10 -18.84
N LYS A 70 -17.90 1.13 -18.89
CA LYS A 70 -19.32 1.39 -19.14
C LYS A 70 -19.76 1.11 -20.57
N GLU A 71 -18.87 1.23 -21.54
CA GLU A 71 -19.22 1.04 -22.95
C GLU A 71 -19.38 -0.44 -23.30
N LYS A 72 -18.73 -1.31 -22.51
CA LYS A 72 -18.71 -2.76 -22.73
C LYS A 72 -19.62 -3.55 -21.78
N ALA A 73 -20.16 -2.91 -20.74
CA ALA A 73 -21.02 -3.56 -19.77
C ALA A 73 -22.33 -4.08 -20.40
N SER A 74 -22.59 -5.37 -20.22
CA SER A 74 -23.79 -6.04 -20.75
C SER A 74 -24.98 -5.94 -19.80
N GLU A 75 -24.73 -5.85 -18.48
CA GLU A 75 -25.78 -5.88 -17.46
C GLU A 75 -25.57 -4.78 -16.39
N PRO A 76 -26.65 -4.31 -15.73
CA PRO A 76 -26.54 -3.28 -14.71
C PRO A 76 -25.73 -3.75 -13.49
N GLY A 77 -24.84 -2.89 -12.99
CA GLY A 77 -23.96 -3.14 -11.87
C GLY A 77 -23.39 -1.85 -11.27
N GLU A 78 -22.53 -1.98 -10.26
CA GLU A 78 -21.86 -0.85 -9.60
C GLU A 78 -20.65 -0.40 -10.44
N TRP A 79 -20.64 0.85 -10.92
CA TRP A 79 -19.49 1.39 -11.64
C TRP A 79 -18.31 1.56 -10.68
N ILE A 80 -17.21 0.88 -10.96
CA ILE A 80 -15.94 1.00 -10.25
C ILE A 80 -14.89 1.71 -11.11
N HIS A 81 -14.25 2.72 -10.53
CA HIS A 81 -13.14 3.47 -11.14
C HIS A 81 -12.20 3.93 -10.00
N PHE A 82 -11.05 4.54 -10.32
CA PHE A 82 -10.05 4.91 -9.31
C PHE A 82 -10.54 5.85 -8.19
N GLY A 83 -11.63 6.57 -8.40
CA GLY A 83 -12.23 7.46 -7.40
C GLY A 83 -13.47 6.88 -6.71
N SER A 84 -13.85 5.64 -7.01
CA SER A 84 -15.07 5.07 -6.46
C SER A 84 -14.90 4.77 -4.96
N PRO A 85 -15.95 5.00 -4.12
CA PRO A 85 -15.89 4.71 -2.69
C PRO A 85 -15.55 3.24 -2.39
N ARG A 86 -16.04 2.32 -3.22
CA ARG A 86 -15.78 0.88 -3.12
C ARG A 86 -14.32 0.54 -3.30
N LEU A 87 -13.67 1.09 -4.32
CA LEU A 87 -12.28 0.82 -4.56
C LEU A 87 -11.42 1.38 -3.42
N HIS A 88 -11.72 2.59 -2.95
CA HIS A 88 -11.06 3.14 -1.76
C HIS A 88 -11.28 2.27 -0.52
N GLN A 89 -12.49 1.73 -0.31
CA GLN A 89 -12.76 0.79 0.78
C GLN A 89 -11.87 -0.45 0.69
N ILE A 90 -11.78 -1.07 -0.50
CA ILE A 90 -10.93 -2.25 -0.76
C ILE A 90 -9.45 -1.93 -0.49
N ILE A 91 -8.93 -0.84 -1.06
CA ILE A 91 -7.53 -0.42 -0.92
C ILE A 91 -7.21 -0.10 0.54
N ASN A 92 -8.07 0.66 1.22
CA ASN A 92 -7.86 1.00 2.63
C ASN A 92 -7.78 -0.26 3.50
N LYS A 93 -8.65 -1.25 3.25
CA LYS A 93 -8.60 -2.54 3.96
C LYS A 93 -7.32 -3.32 3.71
N LEU A 94 -6.86 -3.38 2.46
CA LEU A 94 -5.55 -3.97 2.11
C LEU A 94 -4.42 -3.29 2.90
N THR A 95 -4.40 -1.95 2.92
CA THR A 95 -3.38 -1.18 3.64
C THR A 95 -3.48 -1.27 5.16
N GLU A 96 -4.64 -1.58 5.74
CA GLU A 96 -4.80 -1.73 7.19
C GLU A 96 -4.39 -3.12 7.67
N LYS A 97 -4.88 -4.16 6.99
CA LYS A 97 -4.84 -5.55 7.47
C LYS A 97 -3.79 -6.44 6.80
N GLU A 98 -3.33 -6.10 5.60
CA GLU A 98 -2.55 -7.01 4.75
C GLU A 98 -1.20 -6.40 4.32
N ARG A 99 -0.54 -5.71 5.26
CA ARG A 99 0.74 -5.04 5.01
C ARG A 99 1.95 -5.94 5.03
N TYR A 100 1.85 -7.14 5.60
CA TYR A 100 3.02 -7.99 5.85
C TYR A 100 2.81 -9.39 5.31
N THR A 101 3.81 -9.91 4.60
CA THR A 101 3.79 -11.27 4.07
C THR A 101 5.08 -12.03 4.35
N ARG A 102 5.03 -13.34 4.19
CA ARG A 102 6.19 -14.22 4.14
C ARG A 102 6.05 -15.09 2.89
N LEU A 103 7.05 -15.03 2.02
CA LEU A 103 7.06 -15.76 0.76
C LEU A 103 8.42 -16.43 0.54
N PHE A 104 8.42 -17.48 -0.27
CA PHE A 104 9.57 -18.30 -0.63
C PHE A 104 9.67 -18.34 -2.15
N GLU A 105 10.88 -18.26 -2.67
CA GLU A 105 11.14 -18.48 -4.09
C GLU A 105 10.78 -19.92 -4.48
N GLU A 106 9.96 -20.06 -5.52
CA GLU A 106 9.64 -21.37 -6.08
C GLU A 106 10.79 -21.82 -6.98
N VAL A 107 11.48 -22.89 -6.58
CA VAL A 107 12.59 -23.44 -7.35
C VAL A 107 12.40 -24.92 -7.53
N ARG A 108 12.47 -25.37 -8.79
CA ARG A 108 12.48 -26.80 -9.12
C ARG A 108 13.91 -27.29 -9.10
N THR A 109 14.32 -27.86 -7.96
CA THR A 109 15.66 -28.42 -7.80
C THR A 109 15.57 -29.84 -7.27
N SER A 110 16.62 -30.62 -7.53
CA SER A 110 16.83 -31.93 -6.91
C SER A 110 17.98 -31.89 -5.88
N GLU A 111 18.53 -30.70 -5.64
CA GLU A 111 19.66 -30.46 -4.74
C GLU A 111 19.21 -29.62 -3.56
N ASN A 112 19.79 -29.88 -2.39
CA ASN A 112 19.47 -29.12 -1.18
C ASN A 112 19.87 -27.65 -1.34
N THR A 113 18.89 -26.78 -1.54
CA THR A 113 19.11 -25.38 -1.90
C THR A 113 18.76 -24.46 -0.72
N PRO A 114 19.72 -23.65 -0.21
CA PRO A 114 19.46 -22.70 0.86
C PRO A 114 18.70 -21.46 0.35
N LEU A 115 17.68 -21.05 1.10
CA LEU A 115 16.98 -19.78 0.91
C LEU A 115 17.41 -18.75 1.97
N TYR A 116 17.82 -17.58 1.49
CA TYR A 116 18.29 -16.46 2.29
C TYR A 116 17.11 -15.55 2.66
N PRO A 117 16.92 -15.21 3.94
CA PRO A 117 15.87 -14.28 4.37
C PRO A 117 16.22 -12.83 3.99
N TRP A 118 15.33 -12.19 3.25
CA TRP A 118 15.36 -10.77 2.90
C TRP A 118 14.17 -10.06 3.54
N LEU A 119 14.44 -9.05 4.36
CA LEU A 119 13.43 -8.09 4.80
C LEU A 119 13.21 -7.08 3.69
N VAL A 120 12.04 -7.10 3.08
CA VAL A 120 11.66 -6.15 2.03
C VAL A 120 10.63 -5.20 2.57
N VAL A 121 10.84 -3.90 2.37
CA VAL A 121 9.93 -2.86 2.84
C VAL A 121 9.74 -1.84 1.74
N ASN A 122 8.49 -1.52 1.45
CA ASN A 122 8.11 -0.47 0.53
C ASN A 122 7.66 0.74 1.33
N ILE A 123 8.35 1.86 1.15
CA ILE A 123 8.18 3.08 1.94
C ILE A 123 7.91 4.25 1.00
N LYS A 124 6.85 5.01 1.29
CA LYS A 124 6.58 6.29 0.66
C LYS A 124 7.16 7.42 1.50
N ILE A 125 7.93 8.30 0.87
CA ILE A 125 8.39 9.56 1.45
C ILE A 125 7.61 10.68 0.77
N SER A 126 6.82 11.40 1.55
CA SER A 126 6.06 12.56 1.07
C SER A 126 6.67 13.85 1.61
N TYR A 127 7.02 14.76 0.71
CA TYR A 127 7.52 16.10 1.00
C TYR A 127 6.36 17.07 0.79
N ARG A 128 5.89 17.67 1.88
CA ARG A 128 4.75 18.60 1.87
C ARG A 128 5.20 20.00 2.23
N GLY A 129 4.78 20.98 1.44
CA GLY A 129 4.98 22.41 1.66
C GLY A 129 4.22 23.18 0.60
N VAL A 130 4.84 24.20 0.01
CA VAL A 130 4.28 24.86 -1.20
C VAL A 130 4.13 23.88 -2.36
N GLN A 131 5.08 22.96 -2.47
CA GLN A 131 5.03 21.87 -3.44
C GLN A 131 4.81 20.54 -2.71
N HIS A 132 4.10 19.63 -3.38
CA HIS A 132 3.91 18.27 -2.92
C HIS A 132 4.70 17.32 -3.83
N ARG A 133 5.57 16.49 -3.25
CA ARG A 133 6.34 15.47 -3.96
C ARG A 133 6.26 14.17 -3.19
N ASP A 134 5.99 13.08 -3.89
CA ASP A 134 6.01 11.72 -3.34
C ASP A 134 7.12 10.92 -4.01
N GLU A 135 7.85 10.16 -3.21
CA GLU A 135 8.85 9.19 -3.65
C GLU A 135 8.53 7.84 -3.03
N ILE A 136 8.62 6.77 -3.81
CA ILE A 136 8.42 5.41 -3.32
C ILE A 136 9.75 4.68 -3.42
N PHE A 137 10.17 4.10 -2.30
CA PHE A 137 11.37 3.30 -2.19
C PHE A 137 10.98 1.86 -1.91
N SER A 138 11.50 0.94 -2.72
CA SER A 138 11.49 -0.47 -2.43
C SER A 138 12.87 -0.89 -1.95
N VAL A 139 12.99 -1.30 -0.68
CA VAL A 139 14.28 -1.64 -0.08
C VAL A 139 14.27 -3.06 0.44
N GLY A 140 15.21 -3.87 -0.03
CA GLY A 140 15.51 -5.19 0.47
C GLY A 140 16.76 -5.18 1.36
N LEU A 141 16.69 -5.85 2.50
CA LEU A 141 17.83 -6.09 3.39
C LEU A 141 17.96 -7.59 3.67
N GLN A 142 19.08 -8.17 3.28
CA GLN A 142 19.40 -9.55 3.62
C GLN A 142 19.68 -9.67 5.13
N LEU A 143 18.94 -10.55 5.82
CA LEU A 143 19.02 -10.72 7.28
C LEU A 143 20.17 -11.62 7.75
N LEU A 144 21.00 -12.15 6.84
CA LEU A 144 22.26 -12.81 7.20
C LEU A 144 23.40 -11.80 7.32
N HIS A 145 23.83 -11.23 6.19
CA HIS A 145 25.03 -10.38 6.14
C HIS A 145 24.71 -8.88 6.19
N GLY A 146 23.44 -8.50 6.02
CA GLY A 146 23.03 -7.09 5.99
C GLY A 146 23.22 -6.41 4.64
N HIS A 147 23.34 -7.17 3.54
CA HIS A 147 23.35 -6.61 2.19
C HIS A 147 22.04 -5.88 1.91
N MET A 148 22.14 -4.67 1.36
CA MET A 148 20.98 -3.85 0.98
C MET A 148 20.85 -3.78 -0.54
N ALA A 149 19.62 -3.92 -1.02
CA ALA A 149 19.24 -3.75 -2.40
C ALA A 149 18.12 -2.70 -2.49
N LEU A 150 18.25 -1.77 -3.43
CA LEU A 150 17.18 -0.84 -3.80
C LEU A 150 16.37 -1.44 -4.96
N ASN A 151 15.16 -0.94 -5.15
CA ASN A 151 14.21 -1.40 -6.18
C ASN A 151 13.89 -2.89 -6.07
N MET A 152 13.79 -3.40 -4.84
CA MET A 152 13.61 -4.84 -4.58
C MET A 152 12.35 -5.43 -5.25
N MET A 153 11.27 -4.65 -5.36
CA MET A 153 10.05 -5.09 -6.04
C MET A 153 10.27 -5.40 -7.53
N ASP A 154 11.15 -4.67 -8.23
CA ASP A 154 11.44 -4.92 -9.65
C ASP A 154 12.12 -6.29 -9.84
N TYR A 155 12.88 -6.75 -8.84
CA TYR A 155 13.45 -8.09 -8.81
C TYR A 155 12.38 -9.13 -8.45
N LEU A 156 11.59 -8.88 -7.40
CA LEU A 156 10.55 -9.81 -6.95
C LEU A 156 9.45 -10.05 -7.98
N GLU A 157 9.12 -9.06 -8.82
CA GLU A 157 8.14 -9.21 -9.90
C GLU A 157 8.54 -10.29 -10.91
N ARG A 158 9.83 -10.58 -11.06
CA ARG A 158 10.37 -11.54 -12.02
C ARG A 158 10.52 -12.95 -11.45
N ILE A 159 10.29 -13.12 -10.14
CA ILE A 159 10.58 -14.34 -9.41
C ILE A 159 9.26 -15.02 -9.04
N PRO A 160 9.08 -16.32 -9.35
CA PRO A 160 7.92 -17.05 -8.86
C PRO A 160 8.03 -17.20 -7.34
N LEU A 161 7.00 -16.75 -6.63
CA LEU A 161 6.95 -16.73 -5.17
C LEU A 161 5.72 -17.48 -4.66
N ASP A 162 5.90 -18.30 -3.63
CA ASP A 162 4.84 -19.05 -2.97
C ASP A 162 4.89 -18.87 -1.44
N ARG A 163 3.78 -19.17 -0.77
CA ARG A 163 3.65 -19.23 0.70
C ARG A 163 4.26 -20.52 1.27
N ALA A 164 4.45 -21.54 0.44
CA ALA A 164 5.07 -22.81 0.80
C ALA A 164 6.54 -22.87 0.34
N ILE A 165 7.36 -23.63 1.08
CA ILE A 165 8.74 -23.91 0.71
C ILE A 165 8.73 -25.03 -0.34
N SER A 166 9.44 -24.85 -1.45
CA SER A 166 9.61 -25.90 -2.47
C SER A 166 10.38 -27.11 -1.94
N ASP A 167 10.17 -28.27 -2.56
CA ASP A 167 10.91 -29.48 -2.23
C ASP A 167 12.42 -29.26 -2.36
N TYR A 168 13.20 -29.89 -1.48
CA TYR A 168 14.65 -29.75 -1.38
C TYR A 168 15.15 -28.34 -1.04
N CYS A 169 14.29 -27.40 -0.63
CA CYS A 169 14.69 -26.10 -0.13
C CYS A 169 14.67 -26.03 1.40
N TYR A 170 15.59 -25.27 1.98
CA TYR A 170 15.61 -25.00 3.43
C TYR A 170 15.93 -23.54 3.72
N THR A 171 15.35 -23.00 4.80
CA THR A 171 15.54 -21.60 5.18
C THR A 171 16.78 -21.42 6.05
N LEU A 172 17.60 -20.44 5.73
CA LEU A 172 18.68 -20.03 6.62
C LEU A 172 18.14 -19.18 7.79
N THR A 173 18.69 -19.41 8.99
CA THR A 173 18.32 -18.65 10.18
C THR A 173 18.87 -17.22 10.08
N PRO A 174 18.03 -16.18 10.20
CA PRO A 174 18.50 -14.80 10.16
C PRO A 174 19.39 -14.51 11.37
N MET A 175 20.55 -13.89 11.13
CA MET A 175 21.40 -13.38 12.20
C MET A 175 20.95 -11.99 12.68
N ILE A 176 20.32 -11.23 11.78
CA ILE A 176 19.81 -9.89 12.05
C ILE A 176 18.32 -9.99 12.35
N ASN A 177 17.90 -9.48 13.52
CA ASN A 177 16.48 -9.37 13.85
C ASN A 177 15.79 -8.40 12.86
N PRO A 178 14.59 -8.74 12.32
CA PRO A 178 13.83 -7.86 11.44
C PRO A 178 13.66 -6.42 11.96
N LYS A 179 13.50 -6.22 13.28
CA LYS A 179 13.41 -4.88 13.87
C LYS A 179 14.70 -4.07 13.67
N SER A 180 15.85 -4.70 13.91
CA SER A 180 17.16 -4.08 13.69
C SER A 180 17.40 -3.83 12.20
N GLY A 181 16.93 -4.75 11.35
CA GLY A 181 16.98 -4.58 9.90
C GLY A 181 16.18 -3.38 9.43
N PHE A 182 14.95 -3.23 9.92
CA PHE A 182 14.10 -2.08 9.61
C PHE A 182 14.74 -0.75 10.02
N LEU A 183 15.36 -0.67 11.20
CA LEU A 183 16.08 0.53 11.63
C LEU A 183 17.24 0.89 10.70
N ARG A 184 17.93 -0.10 10.13
CA ARG A 184 18.97 0.14 9.12
C ARG A 184 18.39 0.75 7.85
N ILE A 185 17.28 0.20 7.34
CA ILE A 185 16.57 0.74 6.18
C ILE A 185 16.13 2.20 6.46
N GLN A 186 15.54 2.44 7.63
CA GLN A 186 15.12 3.77 8.06
C GLN A 186 16.30 4.76 8.06
N ASN A 187 17.45 4.37 8.62
CA ASN A 187 18.63 5.25 8.67
C ASN A 187 19.15 5.60 7.28
N VAL A 188 19.15 4.65 6.33
CA VAL A 188 19.56 4.91 4.94
C VAL A 188 18.61 5.92 4.28
N LEU A 189 17.30 5.76 4.46
CA LEU A 189 16.32 6.70 3.91
C LEU A 189 16.40 8.08 4.57
N LEU A 190 16.67 8.14 5.89
CA LEU A 190 16.91 9.42 6.57
C LEU A 190 18.16 10.12 6.04
N GLN A 191 19.25 9.39 5.84
CA GLN A 191 20.47 9.94 5.23
C GLN A 191 20.22 10.40 3.79
N HIS A 192 19.43 9.64 3.03
CA HIS A 192 19.03 10.03 1.67
C HIS A 192 18.33 11.40 1.69
N VAL A 193 17.32 11.58 2.55
CA VAL A 193 16.61 12.86 2.70
C VAL A 193 17.52 13.98 3.18
N GLN A 194 18.41 13.73 4.15
CA GLN A 194 19.32 14.75 4.68
C GLN A 194 20.32 15.26 3.65
N ASN A 195 20.71 14.42 2.69
CA ASN A 195 21.65 14.78 1.63
C ASN A 195 20.99 15.47 0.43
N GLN A 196 19.67 15.59 0.41
CA GLN A 196 18.96 16.32 -0.65
C GLN A 196 19.00 17.84 -0.42
N ASP A 197 18.75 18.59 -1.50
CA ASP A 197 18.60 20.03 -1.42
C ASP A 197 17.31 20.41 -0.67
N ASN A 198 17.45 21.25 0.35
CA ASN A 198 16.37 21.73 1.21
C ASN A 198 15.78 23.08 0.73
N ALA A 199 16.12 23.53 -0.48
CA ALA A 199 15.58 24.75 -1.07
C ALA A 199 14.04 24.81 -1.07
N TRP A 200 13.37 23.68 -1.30
CA TRP A 200 11.91 23.58 -1.28
C TRP A 200 11.32 23.92 0.11
N ALA A 201 11.99 23.51 1.19
CA ALA A 201 11.55 23.77 2.55
C ALA A 201 11.74 25.24 2.91
N ALA A 202 12.89 25.83 2.51
CA ALA A 202 13.15 27.25 2.68
C ALA A 202 12.13 28.12 1.93
N ALA A 203 11.80 27.76 0.68
CA ALA A 203 10.76 28.42 -0.10
C ALA A 203 9.39 28.33 0.58
N SER A 204 9.06 27.16 1.17
CA SER A 204 7.80 26.96 1.86
C SER A 204 7.65 27.79 3.13
N ILE A 205 8.74 27.93 3.90
CA ILE A 205 8.78 28.80 5.09
C ILE A 205 8.61 30.26 4.68
N LYS A 206 9.33 30.72 3.65
CA LYS A 206 9.23 32.09 3.14
C LYS A 206 7.81 32.43 2.67
N GLN A 207 7.15 31.52 1.95
CA GLN A 207 5.77 31.71 1.53
C GLN A 207 4.84 31.77 2.75
N LEU A 208 4.98 30.84 3.70
CA LEU A 208 4.16 30.82 4.92
C LEU A 208 4.26 32.13 5.70
N GLU A 209 5.46 32.70 5.82
CA GLU A 209 5.67 33.99 6.48
C GLU A 209 4.97 35.14 5.75
N SER A 210 5.03 35.17 4.42
CA SER A 210 4.34 36.16 3.60
C SER A 210 2.82 36.06 3.73
N GLU A 211 2.27 34.85 3.71
CA GLU A 211 0.83 34.61 3.88
C GLU A 211 0.37 35.01 5.29
N LYS A 212 1.14 34.65 6.33
CA LYS A 212 0.87 35.06 7.70
C LYS A 212 0.92 36.58 7.88
N ALA A 213 1.86 37.27 7.23
CA ALA A 213 1.95 38.73 7.28
C ALA A 213 0.74 39.40 6.62
N THR A 214 0.30 38.85 5.49
CA THR A 214 -0.89 39.30 4.77
C THR A 214 -2.14 39.10 5.62
N LEU A 215 -2.32 37.90 6.20
CA LEU A 215 -3.43 37.58 7.09
C LEU A 215 -3.48 38.54 8.30
N LYS A 216 -2.33 38.80 8.94
CA LYS A 216 -2.24 39.75 10.04
C LYS A 216 -2.66 41.17 9.66
N HIS A 217 -2.40 41.60 8.43
CA HIS A 217 -2.84 42.90 7.95
C HIS A 217 -4.37 42.97 7.76
N PHE A 218 -4.98 41.90 7.24
CA PHE A 218 -6.43 41.80 7.11
C PHE A 218 -7.19 41.78 8.45
N TYR A 219 -6.58 41.17 9.48
CA TYR A 219 -7.15 41.05 10.83
C TYR A 219 -6.48 41.98 11.86
N ALA A 220 -5.87 43.09 11.41
CA ALA A 220 -5.06 43.97 12.26
C ALA A 220 -5.80 44.47 13.52
N ASP A 221 -7.11 44.66 13.43
CA ASP A 221 -7.96 45.16 14.53
C ASP A 221 -8.66 44.03 15.33
N GLU A 222 -8.62 42.78 14.87
CA GLU A 222 -9.35 41.63 15.46
C GLU A 222 -8.54 40.32 15.41
N LEU A 223 -7.30 40.33 15.93
CA LEU A 223 -6.40 39.17 15.92
C LEU A 223 -6.89 37.96 16.72
N ASP A 224 -7.76 38.16 17.71
CA ASP A 224 -8.33 37.07 18.52
C ASP A 224 -9.65 36.52 17.94
N HIS A 225 -10.08 37.00 16.77
CA HIS A 225 -11.28 36.51 16.12
C HIS A 225 -11.12 35.02 15.75
N PRO A 226 -12.09 34.14 16.05
CA PRO A 226 -11.98 32.70 15.82
C PRO A 226 -11.63 32.34 14.36
N ARG A 227 -12.16 33.09 13.38
CA ARG A 227 -11.79 32.93 11.96
C ARG A 227 -10.31 33.19 11.67
N HIS A 228 -9.67 34.16 12.34
CA HIS A 228 -8.24 34.42 12.16
C HIS A 228 -7.40 33.24 12.65
N VAL A 229 -7.77 32.64 13.78
CA VAL A 229 -7.10 31.45 14.34
C VAL A 229 -7.27 30.25 13.40
N GLU A 230 -8.48 29.99 12.91
CA GLU A 230 -8.75 28.90 11.95
C GLU A 230 -7.97 29.07 10.64
N GLU A 231 -7.91 30.28 10.09
CA GLU A 231 -7.15 30.56 8.87
C GLU A 231 -5.64 30.46 9.08
N LEU A 232 -5.12 30.90 10.23
CA LEU A 232 -3.72 30.74 10.59
C LEU A 232 -3.35 29.26 10.69
N GLU A 233 -4.16 28.44 11.36
CA GLU A 233 -3.96 26.99 11.45
C GLU A 233 -4.02 26.31 10.07
N ALA A 234 -4.95 26.74 9.21
CA ALA A 234 -5.07 26.23 7.85
C ALA A 234 -3.82 26.57 7.00
N LEU A 235 -3.29 27.79 7.14
CA LEU A 235 -2.04 28.21 6.49
C LEU A 235 -0.85 27.40 7.00
N GLU A 236 -0.73 27.21 8.31
CA GLU A 236 0.33 26.37 8.89
C GLU A 236 0.25 24.94 8.37
N LYS A 237 -0.94 24.34 8.35
CA LYS A 237 -1.14 22.98 7.85
C LYS A 237 -0.78 22.84 6.37
N ARG A 238 -0.98 23.90 5.57
CA ARG A 238 -0.68 23.90 4.13
C ARG A 238 0.79 24.12 3.81
N PHE A 239 1.42 25.12 4.41
CA PHE A 239 2.75 25.56 3.97
C PHE A 239 3.88 25.15 4.90
N LYS A 240 3.61 24.65 6.11
CA LYS A 240 4.67 24.16 6.99
C LYS A 240 5.37 22.97 6.33
N PRO A 241 6.69 23.06 6.04
CA PRO A 241 7.40 21.97 5.41
C PRO A 241 7.41 20.75 6.33
N MET A 242 6.96 19.62 5.81
CA MET A 242 6.88 18.37 6.56
C MET A 242 7.22 17.20 5.66
N ILE A 243 8.15 16.37 6.12
CA ILE A 243 8.50 15.11 5.46
C ILE A 243 7.85 13.98 6.26
N THR A 244 7.08 13.14 5.59
CA THR A 244 6.44 11.98 6.22
C THR A 244 6.92 10.69 5.59
N PHE A 245 7.33 9.75 6.42
CA PHE A 245 7.63 8.38 6.03
C PHE A 245 6.42 7.51 6.32
N GLN A 246 5.91 6.83 5.29
CA GLN A 246 4.80 5.91 5.39
C GLN A 246 5.22 4.54 4.88
N VAL A 247 5.18 3.52 5.74
CA VAL A 247 5.33 2.13 5.30
C VAL A 247 4.07 1.73 4.54
N ILE A 248 4.22 1.41 3.25
CA ILE A 248 3.13 0.94 2.39
C ILE A 248 2.84 -0.52 2.73
N ASN A 249 3.87 -1.36 2.64
CA ASN A 249 3.85 -2.77 2.97
C ASN A 249 5.29 -3.26 3.20
N GLY A 250 5.43 -4.51 3.63
CA GLY A 250 6.71 -5.19 3.72
C GLY A 250 6.54 -6.69 3.86
N GLY A 251 7.63 -7.41 4.01
CA GLY A 251 7.58 -8.85 4.18
C GLY A 251 8.96 -9.45 4.32
N ILE A 252 8.98 -10.76 4.62
CA ILE A 252 10.20 -11.55 4.60
C ILE A 252 10.14 -12.50 3.42
N PHE A 253 11.07 -12.34 2.50
CA PHE A 253 11.19 -13.13 1.29
C PHE A 253 12.40 -14.04 1.40
N TYR A 254 12.23 -15.32 1.13
CA TYR A 254 13.29 -16.32 1.21
C TYR A 254 13.73 -16.64 -0.21
N LEU A 255 14.89 -16.11 -0.60
CA LEU A 255 15.40 -16.12 -1.98
C LEU A 255 16.71 -16.89 -2.07
N THR A 256 16.96 -17.54 -3.19
CA THR A 256 18.23 -18.20 -3.50
C THR A 256 19.34 -17.18 -3.77
N ALA A 257 20.59 -17.62 -3.63
CA ALA A 257 21.75 -16.77 -3.92
C ALA A 257 21.89 -16.47 -5.42
N SER A 258 21.53 -17.41 -6.28
CA SER A 258 21.64 -17.29 -7.74
C SER A 258 20.82 -16.11 -8.25
N THR A 259 19.57 -16.02 -7.82
CA THR A 259 18.63 -14.98 -8.24
C THR A 259 19.00 -13.58 -7.76
N MET A 260 19.81 -13.46 -6.70
CA MET A 260 20.29 -12.18 -6.17
C MET A 260 21.66 -11.76 -6.74
N ASN A 261 22.36 -12.66 -7.44
CA ASN A 261 23.68 -12.40 -8.03
C ASN A 261 23.62 -12.05 -9.53
N GLU A 262 22.47 -12.24 -10.18
CA GLU A 262 22.24 -11.77 -11.55
C GLU A 262 22.10 -10.24 -11.54
N LYS A 263 23.26 -9.57 -11.73
CA LYS A 263 23.39 -8.12 -11.91
C LYS A 263 23.08 -7.68 -13.33
#